data_AF-A0A0D3HIW3-F1
#
_entry.id   AF-A0A0D3HIW3-F1
#
_cell.length_a   1.000
_cell.length_b   1.000
_cell.length_c   1.000
_cell.angle_alpha   90.00
_cell.angle_beta   90.00
_cell.angle_gamma   90.00
#
_symmetry.space_group_name_H-M   'P 1'
#
loop_
_entity.id
_entity.type
_entity.pdbx_description
1 polymer ?
#
loop_
_entity_poly.entity_id
_entity_poly.type
_entity_poly.pdbx_seq_one_letter_code
_entity_poly.pdbx_strand_id
1 'polypeptide(L)'
;MARGLAVMSVLLFVLATTTKADMEGRSRPNALGNSSAPTHLHFYFHDKVTSPSPSAVRVVNPPNNISLTFLGMVVVMDDPLTERPDPASKPVGRAQGMYAINIVLTAGSYNGSVVIVLGSNHISDIIREMPILGGTGHFRFARGYAQARTYFLDPNGLDAIVEYNEIVVMSVLLFVLAATTKADTQSGYGPRCSSLCNSSAPTHIHFYFHDKITGPSPSAVQVVSPPNKTSPTSFGTVYVMDDPLTEGPDPRSKPVGRAQGMYLSSDQVRIGFLQAMNIVLTAGLYNGSVITVLGSNHISDSIREMPVVGGTSAFRFARGYAQARTYFLDSNGLDAIVEYNVYVFH
;
A
#
# COMPACT_ATOMS: atom_id res chain seq x y z
N MET A 1 25.09 -27.39 -36.39
CA MET A 1 24.87 -26.05 -36.97
C MET A 1 23.40 -25.70 -36.80
N ALA A 2 23.14 -24.60 -36.09
CA ALA A 2 21.81 -24.09 -35.81
C ALA A 2 21.12 -23.54 -37.07
N ARG A 3 19.80 -23.67 -37.16
CA ARG A 3 18.95 -22.65 -37.81
C ARG A 3 17.72 -22.41 -36.94
N GLY A 4 17.68 -21.19 -36.41
CA GLY A 4 16.78 -20.72 -35.38
C GLY A 4 15.33 -20.57 -35.84
N LEU A 5 14.44 -20.90 -34.91
CA LEU A 5 13.03 -20.54 -34.96
C LEU A 5 12.92 -19.10 -34.44
N ALA A 6 12.61 -18.16 -35.34
CA ALA A 6 12.27 -16.79 -34.97
C ALA A 6 10.90 -16.80 -34.28
N VAL A 7 10.89 -16.65 -32.95
CA VAL A 7 9.68 -16.33 -32.20
C VAL A 7 9.37 -14.86 -32.46
N MET A 8 8.31 -14.62 -33.21
CA MET A 8 7.78 -13.30 -33.49
C MET A 8 7.12 -12.78 -32.19
N SER A 9 7.87 -12.04 -31.40
CA SER A 9 7.34 -11.29 -30.26
C SER A 9 6.37 -10.23 -30.78
N VAL A 10 5.07 -10.44 -30.55
CA VAL A 10 4.05 -9.40 -30.73
C VAL A 10 4.24 -8.39 -29.59
N LEU A 11 5.05 -7.39 -29.89
CA LEU A 11 5.25 -6.20 -29.09
C LEU A 11 4.04 -5.29 -29.31
N LEU A 12 3.01 -5.42 -28.47
CA LEU A 12 1.89 -4.48 -28.48
C LEU A 12 2.34 -3.19 -27.78
N PHE A 13 2.95 -2.29 -28.54
CA PHE A 13 3.07 -0.89 -28.18
C PHE A 13 1.65 -0.28 -28.16
N VAL A 14 1.07 -0.10 -26.98
CA VAL A 14 0.04 0.92 -26.82
C VAL A 14 0.78 2.22 -26.55
N LEU A 15 1.15 2.93 -27.63
CA LEU A 15 1.43 4.36 -27.56
C LEU A 15 0.10 5.05 -27.19
N ALA A 16 -0.10 5.34 -25.91
CA ALA A 16 -1.10 6.29 -25.47
C ALA A 16 -0.43 7.65 -25.32
N THR A 17 -0.37 8.42 -26.40
CA THR A 17 -0.16 9.87 -26.32
C THR A 17 -1.50 10.51 -25.99
N THR A 18 -1.77 10.85 -24.72
CA THR A 18 -2.95 11.68 -24.40
C THR A 18 -2.71 12.58 -23.19
N THR A 19 -2.62 13.88 -23.49
CA THR A 19 -3.24 15.03 -22.81
C THR A 19 -3.41 14.98 -21.29
N LYS A 20 -2.75 15.95 -20.64
CA LYS A 20 -3.03 16.55 -19.33
C LYS A 20 -4.50 16.34 -18.91
N ALA A 21 -4.74 15.44 -17.98
CA ALA A 21 -6.01 15.39 -17.28
C ALA A 21 -5.97 16.52 -16.24
N ASP A 22 -6.69 17.61 -16.49
CA ASP A 22 -7.04 18.53 -15.41
C ASP A 22 -7.86 17.73 -14.39
N MET A 23 -7.63 17.97 -13.10
CA MET A 23 -8.40 17.33 -12.02
C MET A 23 -9.91 17.66 -12.03
N GLU A 24 -10.37 18.42 -13.03
CA GLU A 24 -11.77 18.63 -13.34
C GLU A 24 -12.23 17.66 -14.46
N GLY A 25 -12.43 16.40 -14.08
CA GLY A 25 -13.11 15.43 -14.94
C GLY A 25 -14.58 15.82 -15.15
N ARG A 26 -14.88 16.59 -16.19
CA ARG A 26 -16.23 16.62 -16.79
C ARG A 26 -16.39 15.39 -17.70
N SER A 27 -16.63 14.24 -17.09
CA SER A 27 -17.25 13.11 -17.77
C SER A 27 -18.52 12.72 -17.03
N ARG A 28 -19.66 12.81 -17.72
CA ARG A 28 -20.93 12.28 -17.22
C ARG A 28 -20.73 10.79 -16.91
N PRO A 29 -21.26 10.27 -15.79
CA PRO A 29 -21.10 8.86 -15.46
C PRO A 29 -21.94 8.05 -16.46
N ASN A 30 -21.28 7.45 -17.44
CA ASN A 30 -21.87 6.30 -18.11
C ASN A 30 -21.84 5.14 -17.11
N ALA A 31 -23.03 4.63 -16.80
CA ALA A 31 -23.19 3.38 -16.07
C ALA A 31 -22.34 2.30 -16.77
N LEU A 32 -21.52 1.59 -15.98
CA LEU A 32 -20.38 0.75 -16.39
C LEU A 32 -19.09 1.53 -16.72
N GLY A 33 -18.25 1.71 -15.69
CA GLY A 33 -16.92 2.35 -15.73
C GLY A 33 -15.87 1.59 -16.54
N ASN A 34 -16.09 1.44 -17.84
CA ASN A 34 -15.13 0.90 -18.79
C ASN A 34 -14.30 2.04 -19.38
N SER A 35 -13.36 2.57 -18.60
CA SER A 35 -12.22 3.30 -19.14
C SER A 35 -11.01 2.38 -19.11
N SER A 36 -10.65 1.82 -20.25
CA SER A 36 -9.39 1.08 -20.45
C SER A 36 -8.17 2.00 -20.57
N ALA A 37 -8.39 3.32 -20.66
CA ALA A 37 -7.32 4.30 -20.72
C ALA A 37 -6.65 4.44 -19.34
N PRO A 38 -5.30 4.46 -19.28
CA PRO A 38 -4.59 4.78 -18.06
C PRO A 38 -5.01 6.15 -17.50
N THR A 39 -5.20 6.24 -16.19
CA THR A 39 -5.40 7.51 -15.51
C THR A 39 -4.04 8.18 -15.34
N HIS A 40 -3.92 9.43 -15.78
CA HIS A 40 -2.73 10.25 -15.58
C HIS A 40 -2.97 11.24 -14.45
N LEU A 41 -2.12 11.22 -13.41
CA LEU A 41 -2.14 12.18 -12.32
C LEU A 41 -0.87 13.03 -12.35
N HIS A 42 -1.00 14.35 -12.16
CA HIS A 42 0.11 15.29 -12.08
C HIS A 42 -0.08 16.21 -10.87
N PHE A 43 0.92 16.29 -10.00
CA PHE A 43 0.88 17.10 -8.79
C PHE A 43 2.28 17.38 -8.23
N TYR A 44 2.35 18.29 -7.26
CA TYR A 44 3.57 18.65 -6.54
C TYR A 44 3.46 18.26 -5.07
N PHE A 45 4.46 17.52 -4.63
CA PHE A 45 4.70 17.06 -3.26
C PHE A 45 5.57 18.07 -2.52
N HIS A 46 5.23 18.39 -1.27
CA HIS A 46 5.92 19.39 -0.45
C HIS A 46 6.47 18.79 0.83
N ASP A 47 7.71 18.32 0.79
CA ASP A 47 8.45 17.83 1.97
C ASP A 47 8.93 19.02 2.79
N LYS A 48 8.45 19.13 4.04
CA LYS A 48 8.87 20.20 4.96
C LYS A 48 9.33 19.61 6.28
N VAL A 49 10.64 19.63 6.49
CA VAL A 49 11.33 19.09 7.66
C VAL A 49 11.74 20.21 8.61
N THR A 50 12.15 21.37 8.11
CA THR A 50 12.73 22.46 8.93
C THR A 50 11.74 23.51 9.44
N SER A 51 10.51 23.47 8.94
CA SER A 51 9.43 24.42 9.30
C SER A 51 9.06 24.36 10.80
N PRO A 52 8.61 25.46 11.41
CA PRO A 52 7.98 25.45 12.75
C PRO A 52 6.74 24.56 12.85
N SER A 53 6.13 24.24 11.71
CA SER A 53 5.07 23.26 11.56
C SER A 53 5.49 22.30 10.44
N PRO A 54 6.33 21.30 10.76
CA PRO A 54 6.87 20.38 9.76
C PRO A 54 5.81 19.37 9.32
N SER A 55 5.80 19.04 8.03
CA SER A 55 4.95 17.99 7.48
C SER A 55 5.65 16.62 7.46
N ALA A 56 6.98 16.61 7.60
CA ALA A 56 7.79 15.40 7.75
C ALA A 56 8.74 15.48 8.95
N VAL A 57 8.92 14.35 9.64
CA VAL A 57 9.71 14.28 10.88
C VAL A 57 10.66 13.10 10.85
N ARG A 58 11.90 13.34 11.27
CA ARG A 58 12.90 12.29 11.50
C ARG A 58 12.54 11.52 12.77
N VAL A 59 12.21 10.24 12.62
CA VAL A 59 11.84 9.35 13.74
C VAL A 59 13.00 8.44 14.17
N VAL A 60 13.96 8.20 13.27
CA VAL A 60 15.25 7.57 13.58
C VAL A 60 16.36 8.39 12.93
N ASN A 61 17.39 8.71 13.70
CA ASN A 61 18.56 9.45 13.22
C ASN A 61 19.62 8.50 12.63
N PRO A 62 20.45 8.97 11.68
CA PRO A 62 21.60 8.21 11.21
C PRO A 62 22.50 7.78 12.38
N PRO A 63 23.12 6.58 12.32
CA PRO A 63 24.05 6.14 13.35
C PRO A 63 25.31 7.00 13.42
N ASN A 64 25.65 7.74 12.35
CA ASN A 64 26.79 8.62 12.31
C ASN A 64 26.44 9.94 11.60
N ASN A 65 26.65 11.06 12.28
CA ASN A 65 26.36 12.41 11.78
C ASN A 65 27.31 12.87 10.66
N ILE A 66 28.33 12.09 10.32
CA ILE A 66 29.33 12.38 9.27
C ILE A 66 28.96 11.68 7.93
N SER A 67 27.99 10.75 7.94
CA SER A 67 27.62 10.02 6.73
C SER A 67 26.88 10.90 5.73
N LEU A 68 27.45 11.04 4.53
CA LEU A 68 26.84 11.73 3.39
C LEU A 68 25.58 11.02 2.84
N THR A 69 25.31 9.78 3.26
CA THR A 69 24.28 8.92 2.65
C THR A 69 22.99 8.80 3.45
N PHE A 70 22.85 9.55 4.57
CA PHE A 70 21.70 9.48 5.49
C PHE A 70 21.30 8.03 5.89
N LEU A 71 22.24 7.09 5.78
CA LEU A 71 21.98 5.67 5.99
C LEU A 71 21.41 5.41 7.38
N GLY A 72 20.31 4.66 7.46
CA GLY A 72 19.60 4.35 8.70
C GLY A 72 18.66 5.45 9.20
N MET A 73 18.59 6.60 8.52
CA MET A 73 17.58 7.62 8.82
C MET A 73 16.19 7.12 8.43
N VAL A 74 15.23 7.37 9.31
CA VAL A 74 13.82 7.11 9.04
C VAL A 74 13.03 8.41 9.17
N VAL A 75 12.30 8.76 8.12
CA VAL A 75 11.43 9.94 8.05
C VAL A 75 10.00 9.48 7.85
N VAL A 76 9.11 9.98 8.70
CA VAL A 76 7.66 9.81 8.55
C VAL A 76 7.08 11.13 8.07
N MET A 77 6.27 11.06 7.02
CA MET A 77 5.77 12.22 6.30
C MET A 77 4.24 12.21 6.21
N ASP A 78 3.67 13.40 6.19
CA ASP A 78 2.26 13.69 5.97
C ASP A 78 2.15 14.98 5.15
N ASP A 79 2.69 14.91 3.93
CA ASP A 79 3.03 16.08 3.12
C ASP A 79 1.86 16.50 2.23
N PRO A 80 1.60 17.82 2.10
CA PRO A 80 0.53 18.30 1.24
C PRO A 80 0.87 18.13 -0.24
N LEU A 81 -0.14 17.83 -1.03
CA LEU A 81 -0.07 17.78 -2.49
C LEU A 81 -0.84 18.95 -3.10
N THR A 82 -0.32 19.56 -4.16
CA THR A 82 -0.92 20.72 -4.83
C THR A 82 -0.84 20.64 -6.36
N GLU A 83 -1.68 21.39 -7.07
CA GLU A 83 -1.69 21.43 -8.55
C GLU A 83 -0.47 22.15 -9.16
N ARG A 84 0.29 22.92 -8.38
CA ARG A 84 1.43 23.73 -8.85
C ARG A 84 2.57 23.73 -7.82
N PRO A 85 3.82 24.08 -8.18
CA PRO A 85 4.93 24.08 -7.24
C PRO A 85 4.80 25.08 -6.08
N ASP A 86 3.92 26.07 -6.20
CA ASP A 86 3.65 27.03 -5.12
C ASP A 86 2.89 26.35 -3.97
N PRO A 87 3.40 26.34 -2.72
CA PRO A 87 2.70 25.76 -1.57
C PRO A 87 1.33 26.39 -1.27
N ALA A 88 1.06 27.62 -1.74
CA ALA A 88 -0.24 28.27 -1.62
C ALA A 88 -1.23 27.88 -2.74
N SER A 89 -0.79 27.06 -3.71
CA SER A 89 -1.62 26.54 -4.78
C SER A 89 -2.74 25.64 -4.25
N LYS A 90 -3.72 25.37 -5.12
CA LYS A 90 -4.88 24.54 -4.81
C LYS A 90 -4.45 23.16 -4.29
N PRO A 91 -4.88 22.75 -3.08
CA PRO A 91 -4.55 21.45 -2.52
C PRO A 91 -5.34 20.35 -3.23
N VAL A 92 -4.70 19.19 -3.39
CA VAL A 92 -5.25 18.04 -4.14
C VAL A 92 -5.29 16.75 -3.33
N GLY A 93 -4.46 16.66 -2.30
CA GLY A 93 -4.30 15.45 -1.51
C GLY A 93 -3.17 15.56 -0.50
N ARG A 94 -2.81 14.42 0.08
CA ARG A 94 -1.69 14.27 1.01
C ARG A 94 -0.93 12.99 0.76
N ALA A 95 0.37 13.01 1.02
CA ALA A 95 1.22 11.84 0.97
C ALA A 95 1.64 11.43 2.38
N GLN A 96 1.21 10.25 2.80
CA GLN A 96 1.32 9.75 4.17
C GLN A 96 2.12 8.46 4.23
N GLY A 97 3.15 8.40 5.07
CA GLY A 97 3.90 7.17 5.30
C GLY A 97 5.39 7.37 5.51
N MET A 98 6.18 6.38 5.09
CA MET A 98 7.62 6.29 5.31
C MET A 98 8.21 5.34 4.27
N TYR A 99 8.89 5.85 3.24
CA TYR A 99 9.49 5.10 2.10
C TYR A 99 8.54 4.16 1.31
N ALA A 100 7.47 3.66 1.92
CA ALA A 100 6.16 3.31 1.38
C ALA A 100 5.19 4.44 1.71
N ILE A 101 4.51 4.97 0.70
CA ILE A 101 3.69 6.18 0.79
C ILE A 101 2.28 5.88 0.29
N ASN A 102 1.29 6.29 1.09
CA ASN A 102 -0.11 6.39 0.69
C ASN A 102 -0.36 7.80 0.12
N ILE A 103 -0.79 7.90 -1.12
CA ILE A 103 -1.23 9.14 -1.75
C ILE A 103 -2.74 9.21 -1.62
N VAL A 104 -3.21 10.03 -0.68
CA VAL A 104 -4.62 10.22 -0.33
C VAL A 104 -5.16 11.42 -1.10
N LEU A 105 -6.07 11.19 -2.04
CA LEU A 105 -6.67 12.26 -2.85
C LEU A 105 -7.90 12.82 -2.15
N THR A 106 -7.99 14.16 -2.04
CA THR A 106 -9.03 14.84 -1.26
C THR A 106 -9.89 15.79 -2.09
N ALA A 107 -9.67 15.86 -3.40
CA ALA A 107 -10.37 16.76 -4.30
C ALA A 107 -10.70 16.09 -5.65
N GLY A 108 -11.60 16.73 -6.41
CA GLY A 108 -11.96 16.30 -7.76
C GLY A 108 -12.72 14.97 -7.81
N SER A 109 -12.69 14.31 -8.98
CA SER A 109 -13.41 13.06 -9.24
C SER A 109 -12.86 11.84 -8.49
N TYR A 110 -11.65 11.93 -7.93
CA TYR A 110 -10.97 10.83 -7.23
C TYR A 110 -10.94 11.02 -5.71
N ASN A 111 -11.65 12.02 -5.19
CA ASN A 111 -11.74 12.31 -3.76
C ASN A 111 -12.07 11.05 -2.93
N GLY A 112 -11.29 10.81 -1.88
CA GLY A 112 -11.41 9.66 -0.98
C GLY A 112 -10.70 8.40 -1.48
N SER A 113 -10.03 8.43 -2.63
CA SER A 113 -9.24 7.31 -3.15
C SER A 113 -7.77 7.40 -2.72
N VAL A 114 -7.11 6.24 -2.63
CA VAL A 114 -5.70 6.16 -2.24
C VAL A 114 -4.91 5.38 -3.30
N VAL A 115 -3.70 5.83 -3.61
CA VAL A 115 -2.68 5.11 -4.39
C VAL A 115 -1.49 4.78 -3.48
N ILE A 116 -0.91 3.59 -3.60
CA ILE A 116 0.23 3.17 -2.77
C ILE A 116 1.47 2.99 -3.63
N VAL A 117 2.54 3.66 -3.20
CA VAL A 117 3.85 3.63 -3.85
C VAL A 117 4.89 3.13 -2.85
N LEU A 118 5.70 2.16 -3.26
CA LEU A 118 6.86 1.70 -2.50
C LEU A 118 7.97 1.37 -3.50
N GLY A 119 9.08 2.09 -3.42
CA GLY A 119 10.18 1.95 -4.37
C GLY A 119 11.43 2.67 -3.92
N SER A 120 12.55 2.34 -4.56
CA SER A 120 13.83 3.00 -4.31
C SER A 120 13.76 4.47 -4.74
N ASN A 121 14.17 5.37 -3.85
CA ASN A 121 14.20 6.81 -4.10
C ASN A 121 15.64 7.30 -4.27
N HIS A 122 16.23 7.06 -5.44
CA HIS A 122 17.59 7.52 -5.77
C HIS A 122 17.59 9.03 -6.05
N ILE A 123 17.60 9.85 -5.00
CA ILE A 123 17.46 11.32 -5.09
C ILE A 123 18.52 12.02 -5.95
N SER A 124 19.64 11.35 -6.25
CA SER A 124 20.66 11.81 -7.19
C SER A 124 20.20 11.79 -8.65
N ASP A 125 19.17 11.00 -8.95
CA ASP A 125 18.69 10.78 -10.31
C ASP A 125 17.68 11.86 -10.69
N ILE A 126 17.74 12.30 -11.95
CA ILE A 126 16.90 13.37 -12.48
C ILE A 126 15.42 12.95 -12.52
N ILE A 127 15.15 11.69 -12.86
CA ILE A 127 13.82 11.07 -12.86
C ILE A 127 13.93 9.76 -12.12
N ARG A 128 13.03 9.56 -11.16
CA ARG A 128 12.95 8.34 -10.34
C ARG A 128 11.64 7.65 -10.63
N GLU A 129 11.69 6.38 -10.98
CA GLU A 129 10.50 5.57 -11.23
C GLU A 129 10.20 4.70 -10.01
N MET A 130 8.95 4.72 -9.56
CA MET A 130 8.47 3.90 -8.44
C MET A 130 7.22 3.13 -8.85
N PRO A 131 7.10 1.85 -8.49
CA PRO A 131 5.92 1.07 -8.85
C PRO A 131 4.72 1.46 -7.99
N ILE A 132 3.55 1.48 -8.61
CA ILE A 132 2.27 1.54 -7.92
C ILE A 132 1.86 0.12 -7.55
N LEU A 133 1.79 -0.16 -6.24
CA LEU A 133 1.53 -1.49 -5.71
C LEU A 133 0.03 -1.79 -5.54
N GLY A 134 -0.81 -0.78 -5.49
CA GLY A 134 -2.25 -0.92 -5.27
C GLY A 134 -2.94 0.42 -5.01
N GLY A 135 -4.25 0.33 -4.74
CA GLY A 135 -5.06 1.48 -4.38
C GLY A 135 -6.43 1.08 -3.87
N THR A 136 -7.16 2.04 -3.32
CA THR A 136 -8.52 1.89 -2.76
C THR A 136 -9.51 2.81 -3.46
N GLY A 137 -10.81 2.62 -3.22
CA GLY A 137 -11.85 3.48 -3.80
C GLY A 137 -11.90 3.36 -5.32
N HIS A 138 -11.67 4.48 -6.04
CA HIS A 138 -11.62 4.47 -7.50
C HIS A 138 -10.36 3.77 -8.07
N PHE A 139 -9.35 3.50 -7.25
CA PHE A 139 -8.09 2.84 -7.64
C PHE A 139 -7.96 1.39 -7.15
N ARG A 140 -9.07 0.72 -6.82
CA ARG A 140 -9.05 -0.71 -6.50
C ARG A 140 -8.37 -1.52 -7.61
N PHE A 141 -7.44 -2.39 -7.23
CA PHE A 141 -6.63 -3.19 -8.16
C PHE A 141 -5.71 -2.37 -9.07
N ALA A 142 -5.37 -1.13 -8.71
CA ALA A 142 -4.42 -0.32 -9.47
C ALA A 142 -3.04 -0.97 -9.57
N ARG A 143 -2.41 -0.80 -10.74
CA ARG A 143 -1.00 -1.06 -11.02
C ARG A 143 -0.49 0.08 -11.90
N GLY A 144 0.82 0.24 -12.00
CA GLY A 144 1.41 1.30 -12.80
C GLY A 144 2.72 1.77 -12.22
N TYR A 145 3.08 3.01 -12.54
CA TYR A 145 4.30 3.63 -12.04
C TYR A 145 4.10 5.13 -11.81
N ALA A 146 4.88 5.66 -10.89
CA ALA A 146 5.04 7.08 -10.63
C ALA A 146 6.44 7.51 -11.06
N GLN A 147 6.54 8.64 -11.75
CA GLN A 147 7.79 9.30 -12.07
C GLN A 147 7.92 10.56 -11.21
N ALA A 148 8.97 10.61 -10.41
CA ALA A 148 9.27 11.72 -9.53
C ALA A 148 10.48 12.50 -10.04
N ARG A 149 10.35 13.84 -10.09
CA ARG A 149 11.42 14.77 -10.44
C ARG A 149 11.55 15.83 -9.36
N THR A 150 12.76 16.01 -8.84
CA THR A 150 13.03 17.05 -7.84
C THR A 150 12.92 18.43 -8.49
N TYR A 151 11.98 19.23 -8.02
CA TYR A 151 11.77 20.62 -8.46
C TYR A 151 12.61 21.59 -7.63
N PHE A 152 12.65 21.38 -6.31
CA PHE A 152 13.46 22.12 -5.35
C PHE A 152 13.96 21.15 -4.27
N LEU A 153 15.17 21.37 -3.77
CA LEU A 153 15.74 20.66 -2.63
C LEU A 153 16.66 21.61 -1.87
N ASP A 154 16.42 21.80 -0.58
CA ASP A 154 17.36 22.43 0.34
C ASP A 154 18.42 21.39 0.76
N PRO A 155 19.68 21.54 0.34
CA PRO A 155 20.74 20.59 0.67
C PRO A 155 21.07 20.53 2.17
N ASN A 156 20.67 21.53 2.96
CA ASN A 156 20.98 21.60 4.39
C ASN A 156 19.79 21.20 5.28
N GLY A 157 18.57 21.45 4.83
CA GLY A 157 17.33 21.23 5.58
C GLY A 157 16.56 19.95 5.26
N LEU A 158 16.81 19.31 4.11
CA LEU A 158 15.99 18.25 3.50
C LEU A 158 14.59 18.69 3.04
N ASP A 159 14.23 19.97 3.15
CA ASP A 159 12.98 20.49 2.57
C ASP A 159 13.03 20.33 1.04
N ALA A 160 11.96 19.84 0.44
CA ALA A 160 11.93 19.54 -0.99
C ALA A 160 10.55 19.79 -1.60
N ILE A 161 10.56 20.20 -2.87
CA ILE A 161 9.37 20.18 -3.72
C ILE A 161 9.64 19.18 -4.84
N VAL A 162 8.76 18.19 -4.98
CA VAL A 162 8.93 17.10 -5.94
C VAL A 162 7.71 17.04 -6.85
N GLU A 163 7.96 17.11 -8.15
CA GLU A 163 6.95 16.92 -9.18
C GLU A 163 6.70 15.43 -9.41
N TYR A 164 5.44 15.01 -9.43
CA TYR A 164 5.03 13.64 -9.69
C TYR A 164 4.15 13.56 -10.94
N ASN A 165 4.45 12.59 -11.80
CA ASN A 165 3.59 12.14 -12.89
C ASN A 165 3.28 10.65 -12.69
N GLU A 166 2.01 10.29 -12.52
CA GLU A 166 1.61 8.90 -12.31
C GLU A 166 0.81 8.38 -13.48
N ILE A 167 1.14 7.18 -13.93
CA ILE A 167 0.33 6.41 -14.87
C ILE A 167 -0.28 5.25 -14.10
N VAL A 168 -1.57 5.38 -13.80
CA VAL A 168 -2.34 4.36 -13.07
C VAL A 168 -3.19 3.58 -14.05
N VAL A 169 -2.92 2.28 -14.14
CA VAL A 169 -3.70 1.32 -14.90
C VAL A 169 -4.58 0.55 -13.93
N MET A 170 -5.89 0.66 -14.11
CA MET A 170 -6.83 -0.22 -13.44
C MET A 170 -6.68 -1.61 -14.06
N SER A 171 -6.30 -2.60 -13.25
CA SER A 171 -6.11 -3.97 -13.72
C SER A 171 -7.44 -4.53 -14.22
N VAL A 172 -7.76 -4.36 -15.50
CA VAL A 172 -8.79 -5.15 -16.16
C VAL A 172 -8.25 -6.57 -16.24
N LEU A 173 -9.03 -7.55 -15.79
CA LEU A 173 -8.68 -8.96 -15.84
C LEU A 173 -8.49 -9.38 -17.32
N LEU A 174 -7.31 -9.19 -17.88
CA LEU A 174 -6.91 -9.85 -19.12
C LEU A 174 -6.66 -11.31 -18.74
N PHE A 175 -7.69 -12.13 -18.89
CA PHE A 175 -7.51 -13.57 -19.05
C PHE A 175 -6.65 -13.76 -20.30
N VAL A 176 -5.33 -13.80 -20.13
CA VAL A 176 -4.48 -14.47 -21.10
C VAL A 176 -4.89 -15.94 -20.98
N LEU A 177 -5.69 -16.44 -21.93
CA LEU A 177 -5.80 -17.87 -22.15
C LEU A 177 -4.38 -18.36 -22.41
N ALA A 178 -3.70 -18.85 -21.38
CA ALA A 178 -2.52 -19.67 -21.56
C ALA A 178 -3.03 -20.95 -22.22
N ALA A 179 -2.98 -20.99 -23.55
CA ALA A 179 -3.12 -22.21 -24.31
C ALA A 179 -2.09 -23.19 -23.75
N THR A 180 -2.58 -24.29 -23.19
CA THR A 180 -1.78 -25.32 -22.55
C THR A 180 -0.78 -25.90 -23.55
N THR A 181 0.49 -25.56 -23.44
CA THR A 181 1.54 -26.47 -23.91
C THR A 181 1.75 -27.49 -22.80
N LYS A 182 1.26 -28.71 -23.01
CA LYS A 182 1.60 -29.86 -22.16
C LYS A 182 3.12 -30.01 -22.13
N ALA A 183 3.76 -29.63 -21.03
CA ALA A 183 5.05 -30.19 -20.67
C ALA A 183 4.75 -31.39 -19.77
N ASP A 184 4.84 -32.58 -20.36
CA ASP A 184 4.74 -33.85 -19.68
C ASP A 184 6.06 -34.12 -18.95
N THR A 185 6.05 -34.06 -17.62
CA THR A 185 6.98 -34.81 -16.77
C THR A 185 6.29 -35.20 -15.47
N GLN A 186 6.00 -36.50 -15.36
CA GLN A 186 5.47 -37.16 -14.17
C GLN A 186 6.49 -37.22 -13.02
N SER A 187 6.08 -36.82 -11.81
CA SER A 187 6.12 -37.58 -10.53
C SER A 187 5.68 -36.61 -9.43
N GLY A 188 4.58 -36.79 -8.71
CA GLY A 188 4.38 -37.76 -7.64
C GLY A 188 3.79 -37.01 -6.42
N TYR A 189 2.57 -37.40 -6.00
CA TYR A 189 1.81 -36.99 -4.80
C TYR A 189 1.37 -35.51 -4.60
N GLY A 190 0.09 -35.26 -4.94
CA GLY A 190 -0.71 -34.13 -4.44
C GLY A 190 -2.19 -34.33 -4.82
N PRO A 191 -3.19 -33.92 -4.00
CA PRO A 191 -4.60 -34.16 -4.31
C PRO A 191 -4.97 -33.52 -5.65
N ARG A 192 -5.63 -34.29 -6.52
CA ARG A 192 -6.14 -33.82 -7.82
C ARG A 192 -7.09 -32.64 -7.60
N CYS A 193 -6.70 -31.47 -8.07
CA CYS A 193 -7.59 -30.32 -8.16
C CYS A 193 -8.74 -30.69 -9.10
N SER A 194 -9.88 -31.04 -8.51
CA SER A 194 -11.13 -31.27 -9.21
C SER A 194 -12.11 -30.21 -8.71
N SER A 195 -12.56 -29.36 -9.64
CA SER A 195 -13.61 -28.32 -9.55
C SER A 195 -13.28 -26.86 -9.17
N LEU A 196 -12.06 -26.49 -8.71
CA LEU A 196 -11.80 -25.09 -8.28
C LEU A 196 -11.06 -24.18 -9.28
N CYS A 197 -10.51 -24.72 -10.38
CA CYS A 197 -9.70 -23.93 -11.32
C CYS A 197 -10.50 -23.01 -12.28
N ASN A 198 -11.83 -22.89 -12.12
CA ASN A 198 -12.69 -22.08 -12.99
C ASN A 198 -13.52 -21.02 -12.24
N SER A 199 -13.16 -20.68 -11.00
CA SER A 199 -13.82 -19.56 -10.31
C SER A 199 -13.23 -18.23 -10.78
N SER A 200 -13.99 -17.46 -11.54
CA SER A 200 -13.72 -16.03 -11.75
C SER A 200 -14.03 -15.17 -10.52
N ALA A 201 -14.49 -15.77 -9.42
CA ALA A 201 -14.82 -15.08 -8.18
C ALA A 201 -13.61 -15.05 -7.23
N PRO A 202 -13.40 -13.95 -6.49
CA PRO A 202 -12.31 -13.85 -5.53
C PRO A 202 -12.51 -14.84 -4.39
N THR A 203 -11.40 -15.36 -3.86
CA THR A 203 -11.41 -16.08 -2.58
C THR A 203 -11.69 -15.10 -1.46
N HIS A 204 -12.66 -15.43 -0.60
CA HIS A 204 -12.98 -14.68 0.59
C HIS A 204 -12.42 -15.38 1.82
N ILE A 205 -11.67 -14.65 2.64
CA ILE A 205 -11.09 -15.12 3.89
C ILE A 205 -11.55 -14.19 5.01
N HIS A 206 -12.04 -14.78 6.09
CA HIS A 206 -12.55 -14.07 7.26
C HIS A 206 -11.81 -14.54 8.51
N PHE A 207 -11.42 -13.60 9.37
CA PHE A 207 -10.73 -13.87 10.64
C PHE A 207 -10.78 -12.64 11.56
N TYR A 208 -10.38 -12.85 12.82
CA TYR A 208 -10.16 -11.80 13.80
C TYR A 208 -8.66 -11.66 14.10
N PHE A 209 -8.20 -10.41 14.06
CA PHE A 209 -6.84 -9.97 14.36
C PHE A 209 -6.81 -9.41 15.78
N HIS A 210 -5.80 -9.78 16.58
CA HIS A 210 -5.70 -9.41 17.99
C HIS A 210 -4.39 -8.68 18.24
N ASP A 211 -4.45 -7.35 18.26
CA ASP A 211 -3.30 -6.52 18.60
C ASP A 211 -3.25 -6.31 20.11
N LYS A 212 -2.15 -6.71 20.72
CA LYS A 212 -1.94 -6.63 22.16
C LYS A 212 -0.61 -5.99 22.44
N ILE A 213 -0.63 -4.76 22.95
CA ILE A 213 0.56 -4.02 23.36
C ILE A 213 0.77 -4.05 24.87
N THR A 214 -0.25 -4.45 25.65
CA THR A 214 -0.16 -4.51 27.11
C THR A 214 0.04 -5.93 27.67
N GLY A 215 0.36 -6.01 28.97
CA GLY A 215 0.47 -7.26 29.72
C GLY A 215 1.83 -7.97 29.58
N PRO A 216 1.98 -9.16 30.18
CA PRO A 216 3.27 -9.85 30.31
C PRO A 216 3.77 -10.50 29.01
N SER A 217 2.91 -10.62 28.00
CA SER A 217 3.25 -11.20 26.70
C SER A 217 2.51 -10.43 25.60
N PRO A 218 2.96 -9.22 25.25
CA PRO A 218 2.40 -8.45 24.15
C PRO A 218 2.72 -9.13 22.81
N SER A 219 1.84 -8.97 21.83
CA SER A 219 2.04 -9.41 20.44
C SER A 219 2.55 -8.29 19.53
N ALA A 220 2.41 -7.03 19.96
CA ALA A 220 3.01 -5.87 19.30
C ALA A 220 3.83 -5.03 20.28
N VAL A 221 4.92 -4.45 19.77
CA VAL A 221 5.89 -3.69 20.56
C VAL A 221 6.18 -2.36 19.86
N GLN A 222 6.14 -1.29 20.64
CA GLN A 222 6.58 0.02 20.18
C GLN A 222 8.10 0.04 20.02
N VAL A 223 8.58 0.26 18.80
CA VAL A 223 10.02 0.30 18.48
C VAL A 223 10.54 1.72 18.26
N VAL A 224 9.65 2.67 17.96
CA VAL A 224 9.98 4.10 17.84
C VAL A 224 8.95 4.93 18.59
N SER A 225 9.41 5.85 19.42
CA SER A 225 8.57 6.82 20.14
C SER A 225 8.19 7.99 19.24
N PRO A 226 7.00 8.60 19.45
CA PRO A 226 6.64 9.80 18.71
C PRO A 226 7.67 10.89 19.02
N PRO A 227 8.20 11.59 18.00
CA PRO A 227 9.12 12.70 18.21
C PRO A 227 8.52 13.79 19.12
N ASN A 228 7.21 14.04 18.98
CA ASN A 228 6.44 14.89 19.87
C ASN A 228 5.51 14.07 20.77
N LYS A 229 5.84 13.96 22.06
CA LYS A 229 5.05 13.21 23.06
C LYS A 229 3.67 13.81 23.34
N THR A 230 3.43 15.07 23.00
CA THR A 230 2.12 15.71 23.16
C THR A 230 1.26 15.63 21.89
N SER A 231 1.75 14.95 20.84
CA SER A 231 1.02 14.76 19.60
C SER A 231 -0.30 14.02 19.86
N PRO A 232 -1.47 14.59 19.49
CA PRO A 232 -2.76 13.93 19.72
C PRO A 232 -2.94 12.65 18.88
N THR A 233 -2.22 12.52 17.77
CA THR A 233 -2.23 11.34 16.90
C THR A 233 -1.03 10.41 17.12
N SER A 234 -0.12 10.75 18.05
CA SER A 234 1.17 10.07 18.22
C SER A 234 1.97 9.92 16.91
N PHE A 235 1.93 10.95 16.04
CA PHE A 235 2.58 10.95 14.73
C PHE A 235 4.06 10.53 14.82
N GLY A 236 4.48 9.63 13.92
CA GLY A 236 5.84 9.11 13.86
C GLY A 236 6.13 7.92 14.79
N THR A 237 5.16 7.48 15.60
CA THR A 237 5.30 6.25 16.40
C THR A 237 5.31 5.03 15.49
N VAL A 238 6.17 4.04 15.76
CA VAL A 238 6.26 2.79 14.99
C VAL A 238 6.11 1.59 15.92
N TYR A 239 5.29 0.62 15.52
CA TYR A 239 5.09 -0.66 16.17
C TYR A 239 5.52 -1.80 15.24
N VAL A 240 6.13 -2.83 15.80
CA VAL A 240 6.35 -4.12 15.14
C VAL A 240 5.42 -5.13 15.79
N MET A 241 4.74 -5.93 14.99
CA MET A 241 3.68 -6.83 15.44
C MET A 241 3.85 -8.25 14.90
N ASP A 242 3.46 -9.21 15.73
CA ASP A 242 3.28 -10.62 15.41
C ASP A 242 1.97 -11.11 16.05
N ASP A 243 0.86 -10.61 15.51
CA ASP A 243 -0.46 -10.74 16.12
C ASP A 243 -1.15 -12.04 15.73
N PRO A 244 -1.77 -12.77 16.68
CA PRO A 244 -2.51 -13.98 16.36
C PRO A 244 -3.77 -13.66 15.55
N LEU A 245 -4.12 -14.57 14.65
CA LEU A 245 -5.37 -14.55 13.90
C LEU A 245 -6.22 -15.75 14.29
N THR A 246 -7.52 -15.54 14.52
CA THR A 246 -8.45 -16.59 14.96
C THR A 246 -9.77 -16.59 14.18
N GLU A 247 -10.51 -17.70 14.19
CA GLU A 247 -11.82 -17.81 13.53
C GLU A 247 -12.90 -16.92 14.17
N GLY A 248 -12.79 -16.64 15.48
CA GLY A 248 -13.75 -15.82 16.22
C GLY A 248 -13.08 -14.73 17.06
N PRO A 249 -13.86 -13.80 17.65
CA PRO A 249 -13.31 -12.69 18.43
C PRO A 249 -12.77 -13.10 19.80
N ASP A 250 -13.08 -14.29 20.33
CA ASP A 250 -12.41 -14.80 21.54
C ASP A 250 -10.96 -15.17 21.17
N PRO A 251 -9.94 -14.64 21.85
CA PRO A 251 -8.53 -15.01 21.60
C PRO A 251 -8.22 -16.51 21.78
N ARG A 252 -9.10 -17.27 22.45
CA ARG A 252 -9.00 -18.73 22.61
C ARG A 252 -9.70 -19.51 21.50
N SER A 253 -10.39 -18.82 20.59
CA SER A 253 -10.98 -19.47 19.42
C SER A 253 -9.89 -20.05 18.52
N LYS A 254 -10.30 -20.88 17.56
CA LYS A 254 -9.37 -21.65 16.74
C LYS A 254 -8.39 -20.72 16.01
N PRO A 255 -7.07 -20.90 16.17
CA PRO A 255 -6.09 -20.10 15.46
C PRO A 255 -6.08 -20.46 13.98
N VAL A 256 -5.98 -19.44 13.13
CA VAL A 256 -5.95 -19.58 11.66
C VAL A 256 -4.70 -19.01 11.01
N GLY A 257 -3.93 -18.22 11.74
CA GLY A 257 -2.74 -17.58 11.20
C GLY A 257 -2.10 -16.58 12.15
N ARG A 258 -1.20 -15.76 11.58
CA ARG A 258 -0.56 -14.63 12.24
C ARG A 258 -0.49 -13.43 11.29
N ALA A 259 -0.60 -12.23 11.82
CA ALA A 259 -0.32 -10.99 11.11
C ALA A 259 1.04 -10.47 11.55
N GLN A 260 1.99 -10.44 10.63
CA GLN A 260 3.39 -10.13 10.89
C GLN A 260 3.82 -8.90 10.09
N GLY A 261 4.38 -7.90 10.77
CA GLY A 261 4.86 -6.70 10.09
C GLY A 261 4.95 -5.51 11.02
N MET A 262 4.57 -4.34 10.52
CA MET A 262 4.61 -3.09 11.26
C MET A 262 3.42 -2.20 10.92
N TYR A 263 3.11 -1.31 11.85
CA TYR A 263 2.26 -0.16 11.60
C TYR A 263 2.86 1.09 12.24
N LEU A 264 2.60 2.24 11.65
CA LEU A 264 3.11 3.51 12.17
C LEU A 264 2.09 4.62 12.03
N SER A 265 2.08 5.55 12.99
CA SER A 265 1.20 6.73 12.95
C SER A 265 1.68 7.69 11.88
N SER A 266 0.90 7.82 10.81
CA SER A 266 1.27 8.53 9.58
C SER A 266 0.33 9.69 9.23
N ASP A 267 -0.63 10.02 10.10
CA ASP A 267 -1.56 11.14 9.93
C ASP A 267 -1.42 12.12 11.11
N GLN A 268 -1.15 13.38 10.82
CA GLN A 268 -1.00 14.44 11.81
C GLN A 268 -2.34 15.00 12.31
N VAL A 269 -3.42 14.78 11.57
CA VAL A 269 -4.76 15.35 11.83
C VAL A 269 -5.68 14.33 12.51
N ARG A 270 -5.62 13.07 12.07
CA ARG A 270 -6.46 11.98 12.59
C ARG A 270 -5.60 10.84 13.11
N ILE A 271 -6.16 9.99 13.98
CA ILE A 271 -5.50 8.72 14.34
C ILE A 271 -5.56 7.79 13.12
N GLY A 272 -4.45 7.74 12.39
CA GLY A 272 -4.29 7.03 11.13
C GLY A 272 -2.95 6.33 11.04
N PHE A 273 -2.98 5.06 10.64
CA PHE A 273 -1.77 4.26 10.50
C PHE A 273 -1.49 3.93 9.03
N LEU A 274 -0.21 3.86 8.66
CA LEU A 274 0.22 3.03 7.53
C LEU A 274 0.40 1.60 8.05
N GLN A 275 -0.40 0.67 7.54
CA GLN A 275 -0.30 -0.76 7.82
C GLN A 275 0.59 -1.42 6.77
N ALA A 276 1.64 -2.12 7.18
CA ALA A 276 2.51 -2.90 6.30
C ALA A 276 2.71 -4.30 6.89
N MET A 277 1.97 -5.30 6.39
CA MET A 277 1.89 -6.61 7.03
C MET A 277 1.73 -7.77 6.07
N ASN A 278 2.16 -8.94 6.54
CA ASN A 278 1.88 -10.24 5.97
C ASN A 278 0.84 -10.96 6.83
N ILE A 279 -0.24 -11.42 6.21
CA ILE A 279 -1.20 -12.36 6.78
C ILE A 279 -0.69 -13.76 6.45
N VAL A 280 -0.11 -14.43 7.44
CA VAL A 280 0.46 -15.77 7.34
C VAL A 280 -0.58 -16.79 7.80
N LEU A 281 -1.16 -17.55 6.86
CA LEU A 281 -2.18 -18.55 7.18
C LEU A 281 -1.53 -19.87 7.61
N THR A 282 -1.98 -20.43 8.72
CA THR A 282 -1.40 -21.64 9.33
C THR A 282 -2.40 -22.79 9.47
N ALA A 283 -3.64 -22.59 9.00
CA ALA A 283 -4.70 -23.58 9.08
C ALA A 283 -5.53 -23.65 7.80
N GLY A 284 -6.32 -24.72 7.67
CA GLY A 284 -7.26 -24.91 6.58
C GLY A 284 -6.59 -25.14 5.22
N LEU A 285 -7.33 -24.84 4.15
CA LEU A 285 -6.92 -25.09 2.76
C LEU A 285 -5.65 -24.32 2.35
N TYR A 286 -5.43 -23.15 2.96
CA TYR A 286 -4.36 -22.23 2.57
C TYR A 286 -3.18 -22.22 3.54
N ASN A 287 -3.05 -23.25 4.38
CA ASN A 287 -1.94 -23.40 5.32
C ASN A 287 -0.57 -23.24 4.61
N GLY A 288 0.28 -22.36 5.16
CA GLY A 288 1.60 -22.02 4.63
C GLY A 288 1.59 -20.94 3.55
N SER A 289 0.42 -20.39 3.19
CA SER A 289 0.30 -19.30 2.22
C SER A 289 0.27 -17.94 2.90
N VAL A 290 0.73 -16.91 2.19
CA VAL A 290 0.83 -15.54 2.71
C VAL A 290 0.10 -14.57 1.80
N ILE A 291 -0.62 -13.61 2.41
CA ILE A 291 -1.20 -12.45 1.73
C ILE A 291 -0.52 -11.20 2.26
N THR A 292 -0.02 -10.33 1.38
CA THR A 292 0.65 -9.08 1.77
C THR A 292 -0.32 -7.90 1.63
N VAL A 293 -0.48 -7.15 2.71
CA VAL A 293 -1.33 -5.96 2.80
C VAL A 293 -0.44 -4.75 3.11
N LEU A 294 -0.63 -3.70 2.33
CA LEU A 294 0.02 -2.40 2.52
C LEU A 294 -1.04 -1.33 2.28
N GLY A 295 -1.29 -0.42 3.22
CA GLY A 295 -2.27 0.64 3.00
C GLY A 295 -2.59 1.47 4.24
N SER A 296 -3.42 2.51 4.04
CA SER A 296 -3.89 3.38 5.13
C SER A 296 -4.97 2.71 5.99
N ASN A 297 -4.88 2.89 7.29
CA ASN A 297 -5.71 2.29 8.32
C ASN A 297 -6.17 3.38 9.32
N HIS A 298 -7.21 4.13 8.96
CA HIS A 298 -7.82 5.13 9.83
C HIS A 298 -8.79 4.47 10.82
N ILE A 299 -8.34 4.17 12.04
CA ILE A 299 -9.10 3.36 13.00
C ILE A 299 -10.44 3.96 13.45
N SER A 300 -10.65 5.26 13.21
CA SER A 300 -11.92 5.97 13.46
C SER A 300 -12.99 5.69 12.40
N ASP A 301 -12.63 5.15 11.24
CA ASP A 301 -13.58 4.79 10.20
C ASP A 301 -14.24 3.45 10.52
N SER A 302 -15.55 3.36 10.26
CA SER A 302 -16.36 2.16 10.52
C SER A 302 -15.96 0.95 9.66
N ILE A 303 -15.43 1.20 8.47
CA ILE A 303 -14.88 0.21 7.54
C ILE A 303 -13.60 0.79 6.97
N ARG A 304 -12.52 0.03 7.06
CA ARG A 304 -11.21 0.44 6.55
C ARG A 304 -10.83 -0.51 5.43
N GLU A 305 -10.54 0.02 4.26
CA GLU A 305 -10.14 -0.77 3.10
C GLU A 305 -8.64 -0.64 2.88
N MET A 306 -7.93 -1.77 2.82
CA MET A 306 -6.50 -1.82 2.56
C MET A 306 -6.20 -2.75 1.38
N PRO A 307 -5.35 -2.35 0.42
CA PRO A 307 -5.05 -3.19 -0.74
C PRO A 307 -4.23 -4.43 -0.40
N VAL A 308 -4.55 -5.54 -1.08
CA VAL A 308 -3.67 -6.70 -1.18
C VAL A 308 -2.70 -6.44 -2.32
N VAL A 309 -1.42 -6.29 -1.97
CA VAL A 309 -0.35 -5.91 -2.90
C VAL A 309 0.41 -7.11 -3.46
N GLY A 310 0.23 -8.30 -2.86
CA GLY A 310 0.83 -9.54 -3.31
C GLY A 310 0.51 -10.73 -2.41
N GLY A 311 1.17 -11.85 -2.67
CA GLY A 311 1.06 -13.06 -1.88
C GLY A 311 1.99 -14.17 -2.36
N THR A 312 2.06 -15.25 -1.60
CA THR A 312 2.93 -16.41 -1.86
C THR A 312 2.15 -17.72 -1.82
N SER A 313 2.77 -18.80 -2.31
CA SER A 313 2.18 -20.13 -2.38
C SER A 313 0.84 -20.13 -3.14
N ALA A 314 -0.28 -20.46 -2.49
CA ALA A 314 -1.61 -20.40 -3.11
C ALA A 314 -1.95 -18.99 -3.61
N PHE A 315 -1.43 -17.94 -2.96
CA PHE A 315 -1.71 -16.54 -3.30
C PHE A 315 -0.64 -15.89 -4.19
N ARG A 316 0.09 -16.66 -5.02
CA ARG A 316 1.02 -16.07 -5.99
C ARG A 316 0.25 -15.16 -6.95
N PHE A 317 0.84 -14.01 -7.27
CA PHE A 317 0.21 -12.96 -8.08
C PHE A 317 -1.08 -12.39 -7.48
N ALA A 318 -1.26 -12.55 -6.17
CA ALA A 318 -2.46 -12.09 -5.50
C ALA A 318 -2.70 -10.59 -5.68
N ARG A 319 -3.97 -10.26 -5.96
CA ARG A 319 -4.49 -8.90 -5.98
C ARG A 319 -5.89 -8.88 -5.39
N GLY A 320 -6.22 -7.83 -4.65
CA GLY A 320 -7.37 -7.86 -3.77
C GLY A 320 -7.48 -6.64 -2.89
N TYR A 321 -8.37 -6.73 -1.92
CA TYR A 321 -8.48 -5.78 -0.82
C TYR A 321 -8.91 -6.50 0.46
N ALA A 322 -8.53 -5.94 1.58
CA ALA A 322 -8.98 -6.30 2.91
C ALA A 322 -9.91 -5.21 3.44
N GLN A 323 -10.99 -5.61 4.08
CA GLN A 323 -11.86 -4.74 4.87
C GLN A 323 -11.67 -5.06 6.35
N ALA A 324 -11.33 -4.04 7.13
CA ALA A 324 -11.16 -4.15 8.57
C ALA A 324 -12.25 -3.38 9.32
N ARG A 325 -12.76 -3.96 10.40
CA ARG A 325 -13.72 -3.34 11.31
C ARG A 325 -13.26 -3.53 12.75
N THR A 326 -13.25 -2.47 13.54
CA THR A 326 -12.89 -2.58 14.96
C THR A 326 -14.01 -3.30 15.71
N TYR A 327 -13.70 -4.46 16.29
CA TYR A 327 -14.60 -5.21 17.15
C TYR A 327 -14.48 -4.75 18.61
N PHE A 328 -13.24 -4.54 19.06
CA PHE A 328 -12.90 -4.03 20.38
C PHE A 328 -11.67 -3.13 20.29
N LEU A 329 -11.65 -2.08 21.11
CA LEU A 329 -10.49 -1.21 21.30
C LEU A 329 -10.49 -0.75 22.76
N ASP A 330 -9.43 -1.06 23.49
CA ASP A 330 -9.24 -0.56 24.84
C ASP A 330 -8.88 0.94 24.81
N SER A 331 -9.56 1.72 25.66
CA SER A 331 -9.36 3.16 25.77
C SER A 331 -8.04 3.54 26.46
N ASN A 332 -7.43 2.62 27.23
CA ASN A 332 -6.29 2.93 28.09
C ASN A 332 -4.96 2.33 27.63
N GLY A 333 -4.98 1.40 26.67
CA GLY A 333 -3.78 0.66 26.28
C GLY A 333 -3.75 0.20 24.83
N LEU A 334 -4.55 0.76 23.91
CA LEU A 334 -4.60 0.45 22.47
C LEU A 334 -4.74 -1.03 22.07
N ASP A 335 -4.91 -1.95 23.03
CA ASP A 335 -5.23 -3.36 22.75
C ASP A 335 -6.53 -3.42 21.93
N ALA A 336 -6.50 -4.15 20.81
CA ALA A 336 -7.57 -4.14 19.84
C ALA A 336 -7.89 -5.54 19.30
N ILE A 337 -9.18 -5.77 19.05
CA ILE A 337 -9.65 -6.91 18.27
C ILE A 337 -10.30 -6.34 17.02
N VAL A 338 -9.86 -6.82 15.85
CA VAL A 338 -10.27 -6.29 14.55
C VAL A 338 -10.76 -7.44 13.68
N GLU A 339 -11.97 -7.32 13.18
CA GLU A 339 -12.52 -8.25 12.19
C GLU A 339 -11.97 -7.91 10.81
N TYR A 340 -11.48 -8.92 10.08
CA TYR A 340 -10.97 -8.80 8.73
C TYR A 340 -11.77 -9.65 7.74
N ASN A 341 -12.09 -9.05 6.59
CA ASN A 341 -12.63 -9.70 5.42
C ASN A 341 -11.70 -9.44 4.23
N VAL A 342 -11.01 -10.46 3.74
CA VAL A 342 -10.04 -10.35 2.64
C VAL A 342 -10.62 -10.98 1.39
N TYR A 343 -10.68 -10.21 0.30
CA TYR A 343 -11.14 -10.66 -1.01
C TYR A 343 -9.96 -10.64 -1.97
N VAL A 344 -9.54 -11.82 -2.44
CA VAL A 344 -8.29 -11.98 -3.19
C VAL A 344 -8.47 -12.86 -4.43
N PHE A 345 -7.97 -12.36 -5.57
CA PHE A 345 -7.74 -13.14 -6.78
C PHE A 345 -6.31 -13.69 -6.75
N HIS A 346 -6.14 -14.95 -7.12
CA HIS A 346 -4.86 -15.67 -7.19
C HIS A 346 -4.93 -16.79 -8.24
#